data_AF-A0A5E4QJ00-F1
#
_entry.id   AF-A0A5E4QJ00-F1
#
_cell.length_a   1.000
_cell.length_b   1.000
_cell.length_c   1.000
_cell.angle_alpha   90.00
_cell.angle_beta   90.00
_cell.angle_gamma   90.00
#
_symmetry.space_group_name_H-M   'P 1'
#
loop_
_entity.id
_entity.type
_entity.pdbx_description
1 polymer ?
#
loop_
_entity_poly.entity_id
_entity_poly.type
_entity_poly.pdbx_seq_one_letter_code
_entity_poly.pdbx_strand_id
1 'polypeptide(L)'
;MFETTIHTLRRVDIGQISETHLRPVDKLKVSGYNVYREDHTSPIGTAYRRLAALVRRNVIHQLLPVPQLQTSYALGVEICIERQPTRVFTLYKPPQNRLAVADVHTLLDSPLPTILASDFNAKHTAWNSNIVSPDGRRLLDDADRHGYEVLGPEVPTHYPYCAAHMPDVIDIVVTSGLAVAPSLDVLYDHLISDHQAVLLTLKTTPMTISLPSPKHRQDWRIFAEHMAENSLSFRVESPANVDRLATNLSATVSNALRESSLDAASTRRQPQLPAYIQAMIEEKRKLRRQWQNLQCPTMKTRLNAPAAKISDALETVADESWHSAIERAGDDWSEMHRLCC
;
A
#
# COMPACT_ATOMS: atom_id res chain seq x y z
N MET A 1 -0.92 11.35 0.30
CA MET A 1 -1.78 11.04 1.48
C MET A 1 -1.81 9.55 1.86
N PHE A 2 -1.77 8.61 0.90
CA PHE A 2 -1.82 7.16 1.14
C PHE A 2 -0.54 6.54 1.77
N GLU A 3 0.65 7.06 1.44
CA GLU A 3 1.92 6.52 1.95
C GLU A 3 1.99 6.55 3.48
N THR A 4 1.56 7.64 4.11
CA THR A 4 1.69 7.82 5.57
C THR A 4 0.85 6.83 6.38
N THR A 5 -0.31 6.41 5.85
CA THR A 5 -1.16 5.39 6.48
C THR A 5 -0.53 4.01 6.40
N ILE A 6 -0.05 3.60 5.23
CA ILE A 6 0.59 2.28 5.04
C ILE A 6 1.92 2.20 5.82
N HIS A 7 2.60 3.32 6.03
CA HIS A 7 3.82 3.38 6.84
C HIS A 7 3.57 3.29 8.36
N THR A 8 2.39 3.67 8.85
CA THR A 8 2.01 3.50 10.28
C THR A 8 1.35 2.16 10.57
N LEU A 9 0.88 1.45 9.55
CA LEU A 9 0.49 0.05 9.67
C LEU A 9 1.76 -0.79 9.75
N ARG A 10 1.87 -1.61 10.79
CA ARG A 10 2.87 -2.69 10.87
C ARG A 10 2.94 -3.37 9.51
N ARG A 11 4.14 -3.62 8.96
CA ARG A 11 4.35 -4.13 7.58
C ARG A 11 3.37 -5.25 7.23
N VAL A 12 2.24 -4.91 6.62
CA VAL A 12 1.25 -5.87 6.16
C VAL A 12 1.80 -6.60 4.94
N ASP A 13 1.39 -7.84 4.74
CA ASP A 13 1.85 -8.60 3.58
C ASP A 13 1.02 -8.28 2.33
N ILE A 14 -0.29 -8.02 2.53
CA ILE A 14 -1.21 -7.55 1.49
C ILE A 14 -2.00 -6.35 2.03
N GLY A 15 -2.15 -5.30 1.21
CA GLY A 15 -3.09 -4.20 1.44
C GLY A 15 -4.15 -4.15 0.33
N GLN A 16 -5.42 -4.10 0.71
CA GLN A 16 -6.56 -4.06 -0.21
C GLN A 16 -7.25 -2.69 -0.09
N ILE A 17 -7.43 -2.01 -1.21
CA ILE A 17 -7.93 -0.63 -1.24
C ILE A 17 -9.05 -0.55 -2.27
N SER A 18 -10.24 -0.17 -1.79
CA SER A 18 -11.36 0.28 -2.62
C SER A 18 -11.36 1.80 -2.74
N GLU A 19 -12.08 2.32 -3.75
CA GLU A 19 -12.29 3.76 -3.98
C GLU A 19 -10.99 4.59 -3.95
N THR A 20 -9.98 4.20 -4.72
CA THR A 20 -8.70 4.92 -4.72
C THR A 20 -8.80 6.34 -5.26
N HIS A 21 -9.85 6.65 -6.04
CA HIS A 21 -10.05 7.90 -6.79
C HIS A 21 -8.92 8.29 -7.76
N LEU A 22 -7.93 7.42 -8.02
CA LEU A 22 -6.74 7.70 -8.83
C LEU A 22 -6.95 7.52 -10.32
N ARG A 23 -6.76 8.52 -11.18
CA ARG A 23 -6.96 8.38 -12.64
C ARG A 23 -6.02 7.33 -13.24
N PRO A 24 -6.33 6.78 -14.43
CA PRO A 24 -5.40 5.86 -15.11
C PRO A 24 -4.02 6.48 -15.34
N VAL A 25 -3.97 7.81 -15.50
CA VAL A 25 -2.73 8.57 -15.64
C VAL A 25 -2.01 8.82 -14.33
N ASP A 26 -2.70 8.74 -13.19
CA ASP A 26 -2.10 8.99 -11.89
C ASP A 26 -1.25 7.78 -11.49
N LYS A 27 -0.06 8.01 -10.92
CA LYS A 27 0.83 6.93 -10.48
C LYS A 27 0.66 6.68 -8.99
N LEU A 28 0.51 5.40 -8.62
CA LEU A 28 0.58 4.96 -7.23
C LEU A 28 1.84 4.12 -7.04
N LYS A 29 2.77 4.61 -6.22
CA LYS A 29 3.94 3.85 -5.78
C LYS A 29 3.93 3.82 -4.26
N VAL A 30 4.16 2.64 -3.70
CA VAL A 30 4.30 2.45 -2.26
C VAL A 30 5.60 1.69 -2.02
N SER A 31 6.51 2.30 -1.28
CA SER A 31 7.83 1.72 -1.02
C SER A 31 7.71 0.37 -0.31
N GLY A 32 8.41 -0.65 -0.82
CA GLY A 32 8.36 -2.00 -0.27
C GLY A 32 7.21 -2.88 -0.77
N TYR A 33 6.35 -2.37 -1.65
CA TYR A 33 5.23 -3.12 -2.25
C TYR A 33 5.29 -3.12 -3.77
N ASN A 34 4.72 -4.17 -4.36
CA ASN A 34 4.21 -4.20 -5.72
C ASN A 34 2.76 -3.69 -5.68
N VAL A 35 2.38 -2.87 -6.65
CA VAL A 35 1.07 -2.22 -6.71
C VAL A 35 0.35 -2.69 -7.95
N TYR A 36 -0.80 -3.33 -7.76
CA TYR A 36 -1.73 -3.70 -8.82
C TYR A 36 -2.96 -2.81 -8.74
N ARG A 37 -3.56 -2.51 -9.89
CA ARG A 37 -4.72 -1.62 -10.00
C ARG A 37 -5.71 -2.14 -11.01
N GLU A 38 -6.97 -1.91 -10.70
CA GLU A 38 -8.09 -2.05 -11.62
C GLU A 38 -8.81 -0.70 -11.67
N ASP A 39 -8.79 -0.04 -12.83
CA ASP A 39 -9.30 1.32 -12.99
C ASP A 39 -10.51 1.35 -13.91
N HIS A 40 -11.70 1.66 -13.37
CA HIS A 40 -12.89 1.92 -14.19
C HIS A 40 -13.16 3.42 -14.33
N THR A 41 -13.37 3.84 -15.58
CA THR A 41 -13.79 5.20 -15.95
C THR A 41 -15.18 5.19 -16.53
N SER A 42 -15.96 6.23 -16.22
CA SER A 42 -17.21 6.51 -16.93
C SER A 42 -16.92 6.91 -18.38
N PRO A 43 -17.94 6.90 -19.28
CA PRO A 43 -17.79 7.36 -20.65
C PRO A 43 -17.27 8.79 -20.79
N ILE A 44 -17.51 9.65 -19.79
CA ILE A 44 -17.04 11.04 -19.73
C ILE A 44 -15.65 11.18 -19.06
N GLY A 45 -14.96 10.07 -18.81
CA GLY A 45 -13.61 10.05 -18.22
C GLY A 45 -13.56 10.17 -16.69
N THR A 46 -14.71 10.35 -16.03
CA THR A 46 -14.76 10.46 -14.57
C THR A 46 -14.47 9.13 -13.89
N ALA A 47 -13.55 9.20 -12.93
CA ALA A 47 -13.23 8.19 -11.95
C ALA A 47 -14.43 7.79 -11.10
N TYR A 48 -14.82 6.51 -11.04
CA TYR A 48 -15.85 6.14 -10.08
C TYR A 48 -15.62 4.82 -9.35
N ARG A 49 -14.84 3.87 -9.89
CA ARG A 49 -14.71 2.52 -9.29
C ARG A 49 -13.32 1.97 -9.51
N ARG A 50 -12.42 2.19 -8.55
CA ARG A 50 -11.00 1.86 -8.71
C ARG A 50 -10.48 1.12 -7.51
N LEU A 51 -9.80 0.01 -7.78
CA LEU A 51 -9.26 -0.89 -6.78
C LEU A 51 -7.74 -0.89 -6.86
N ALA A 52 -7.09 -1.07 -5.72
CA ALA A 52 -5.68 -1.38 -5.67
C ALA A 52 -5.40 -2.55 -4.72
N ALA A 53 -4.42 -3.36 -5.10
CA ALA A 53 -3.84 -4.39 -4.26
C ALA A 53 -2.34 -4.10 -4.12
N LEU A 54 -1.89 -3.99 -2.87
CA LEU A 54 -0.51 -3.79 -2.51
C LEU A 54 0.02 -5.12 -1.99
N VAL A 55 1.01 -5.71 -2.67
CA VAL A 55 1.62 -6.96 -2.20
C VAL A 55 3.07 -6.69 -1.83
N ARG A 56 3.45 -7.04 -0.61
CA ARG A 56 4.80 -6.76 -0.10
C ARG A 56 5.83 -7.44 -1.03
N ARG A 57 6.90 -6.72 -1.38
CA ARG A 57 7.84 -7.14 -2.45
C ARG A 57 8.46 -8.51 -2.26
N ASN A 58 8.64 -8.95 -1.01
CA ASN A 58 9.23 -10.25 -0.72
C ASN A 58 8.20 -11.37 -0.70
N VAL A 59 6.89 -11.11 -0.77
CA VAL A 59 5.86 -12.16 -0.84
C VAL A 59 5.82 -12.74 -2.25
N ILE A 60 5.76 -14.07 -2.38
CA ILE A 60 5.56 -14.73 -3.68
C ILE A 60 4.09 -14.58 -4.08
N HIS A 61 3.84 -13.99 -5.25
CA HIS A 61 2.49 -13.71 -5.73
C HIS A 61 2.42 -13.59 -7.25
N GLN A 62 1.18 -13.68 -7.76
CA GLN A 62 0.83 -13.36 -9.13
C GLN A 62 -0.52 -12.64 -9.20
N LEU A 63 -0.72 -11.84 -10.24
CA LEU A 63 -2.01 -11.21 -10.51
C LEU A 63 -2.98 -12.27 -11.06
N LEU A 64 -4.22 -12.28 -10.57
CA LEU A 64 -5.27 -13.16 -11.06
C LEU A 64 -6.13 -12.46 -12.12
N PRO A 65 -6.49 -13.14 -13.21
CA PRO A 65 -7.54 -12.65 -14.09
C PRO A 65 -8.87 -12.65 -13.34
N VAL A 66 -9.59 -11.54 -13.43
CA VAL A 66 -10.92 -11.39 -12.83
C VAL A 66 -11.95 -11.42 -13.97
N PRO A 67 -12.89 -12.38 -13.99
CA PRO A 67 -13.98 -12.39 -14.96
C PRO A 67 -14.86 -11.14 -14.82
N GLN A 68 -15.57 -10.78 -15.88
CA GLN A 68 -16.52 -9.68 -15.81
C GLN A 68 -17.64 -10.01 -14.80
N LEU A 69 -17.75 -9.17 -13.78
CA LEU A 69 -18.80 -9.25 -12.77
C LEU A 69 -20.01 -8.40 -13.18
N GLN A 70 -21.17 -8.77 -12.68
CA GLN A 70 -22.46 -8.16 -13.02
C GLN A 70 -22.69 -6.85 -12.28
N THR A 71 -22.39 -6.83 -10.98
CA THR A 71 -22.82 -5.76 -10.06
C THR A 71 -21.68 -5.24 -9.20
N SER A 72 -20.61 -6.02 -9.04
CA SER A 72 -19.44 -5.72 -8.23
C SER A 72 -18.20 -5.47 -9.09
N TYR A 73 -17.12 -5.04 -8.44
CA TYR A 73 -15.79 -4.89 -9.02
C TYR A 73 -14.81 -5.69 -8.19
N ALA A 74 -13.83 -6.31 -8.84
CA ALA A 74 -12.81 -7.05 -8.11
C ALA A 74 -11.42 -6.93 -8.74
N LEU A 75 -10.41 -7.06 -7.88
CA LEU A 75 -9.01 -7.17 -8.25
C LEU A 75 -8.41 -8.32 -7.45
N GLY A 76 -7.87 -9.32 -8.14
CA GLY A 76 -7.37 -10.55 -7.53
C GLY A 76 -5.86 -10.68 -7.57
N VAL A 77 -5.28 -11.16 -6.48
CA VAL A 77 -3.91 -11.66 -6.42
C VAL A 77 -3.91 -13.06 -5.82
N GLU A 78 -3.04 -13.92 -6.32
CA GLU A 78 -2.77 -15.21 -5.70
C GLU A 78 -1.46 -15.11 -4.94
N ILE A 79 -1.45 -15.59 -3.71
CA ILE A 79 -0.27 -15.73 -2.88
C ILE A 79 -0.09 -17.18 -2.48
N CYS A 80 1.10 -17.55 -2.02
CA CYS A 80 1.34 -18.87 -1.46
C CYS A 80 1.43 -18.79 0.06
N ILE A 81 0.55 -19.48 0.77
CA ILE A 81 0.54 -19.59 2.24
C ILE A 81 0.85 -21.05 2.57
N GLU A 82 1.93 -21.31 3.32
CA GLU A 82 2.29 -22.69 3.73
C GLU A 82 2.32 -23.75 2.60
N ARG A 83 2.78 -23.37 1.40
CA ARG A 83 2.82 -24.23 0.18
C ARG A 83 1.47 -24.48 -0.47
N GLN A 84 0.43 -23.77 -0.04
CA GLN A 84 -0.88 -23.77 -0.67
C GLN A 84 -1.12 -22.42 -1.38
N PRO A 85 -1.47 -22.43 -2.68
CA PRO A 85 -1.97 -21.23 -3.35
C PRO A 85 -3.28 -20.77 -2.70
N THR A 86 -3.34 -19.48 -2.38
CA THR A 86 -4.48 -18.82 -1.75
C THR A 86 -4.83 -17.59 -2.57
N ARG A 87 -6.10 -17.49 -2.97
CA ARG A 87 -6.61 -16.39 -3.79
C ARG A 87 -7.13 -15.29 -2.89
N VAL A 88 -6.73 -14.05 -3.14
CA VAL A 88 -7.14 -12.88 -2.36
C VAL A 88 -7.69 -11.83 -3.32
N PHE A 89 -8.97 -11.50 -3.17
CA PHE A 89 -9.65 -10.51 -4.00
C PHE A 89 -10.05 -9.30 -3.17
N THR A 90 -9.69 -8.12 -3.65
CA THR A 90 -10.33 -6.86 -3.24
C THR A 90 -11.67 -6.80 -3.95
N LEU A 91 -12.79 -6.76 -3.23
CA LEU A 91 -14.13 -6.66 -3.80
C LEU A 91 -14.78 -5.34 -3.39
N TYR A 92 -15.34 -4.63 -4.36
CA TYR A 92 -16.16 -3.45 -4.11
C TYR A 92 -17.55 -3.63 -4.72
N LYS A 93 -18.58 -3.57 -3.87
CA LYS A 93 -19.97 -3.51 -4.31
C LYS A 93 -20.49 -2.08 -4.14
N PRO A 94 -20.80 -1.35 -5.22
CA PRO A 94 -21.42 -0.03 -5.13
C PRO A 94 -22.74 -0.07 -4.33
N PRO A 95 -23.04 0.93 -3.49
CA PRO A 95 -24.20 0.90 -2.62
C PRO A 95 -25.54 0.91 -3.38
N GLN A 96 -25.58 1.52 -4.57
CA GLN A 96 -26.79 1.59 -5.41
C GLN A 96 -27.08 0.28 -6.14
N ASN A 97 -26.09 -0.59 -6.29
CA ASN A 97 -26.25 -1.85 -6.99
C ASN A 97 -26.75 -2.92 -6.03
N ARG A 98 -27.67 -3.76 -6.47
CA ARG A 98 -28.03 -4.99 -5.75
C ARG A 98 -26.87 -5.98 -5.84
N LEU A 99 -26.49 -6.63 -4.74
CA LEU A 99 -25.46 -7.69 -4.77
C LEU A 99 -25.94 -8.90 -5.58
N ALA A 100 -25.25 -9.22 -6.68
CA ALA A 100 -25.39 -10.49 -7.38
C ALA A 100 -24.52 -11.55 -6.71
N VAL A 101 -25.14 -12.57 -6.09
CA VAL A 101 -24.40 -13.70 -5.49
C VAL A 101 -23.62 -14.49 -6.53
N ALA A 102 -24.03 -14.45 -7.80
CA ALA A 102 -23.26 -15.00 -8.92
C ALA A 102 -21.87 -14.36 -9.06
N ASP A 103 -21.70 -13.08 -8.69
CA ASP A 103 -20.38 -12.44 -8.68
C ASP A 103 -19.50 -13.07 -7.59
N VAL A 104 -20.07 -13.37 -6.42
CA VAL A 104 -19.37 -14.06 -5.32
C VAL A 104 -19.00 -15.49 -5.76
N HIS A 105 -19.95 -16.23 -6.34
CA HIS A 105 -19.71 -17.58 -6.86
C HIS A 105 -18.60 -17.61 -7.89
N THR A 106 -18.59 -16.66 -8.84
CA THR A 106 -17.55 -16.55 -9.87
C THR A 106 -16.16 -16.38 -9.26
N LEU A 107 -16.05 -15.61 -8.18
CA LEU A 107 -14.78 -15.42 -7.49
C LEU A 107 -14.40 -16.61 -6.60
N LEU A 108 -15.39 -17.31 -6.03
CA LEU A 108 -15.20 -18.52 -5.22
C LEU A 108 -15.10 -19.81 -6.06
N ASP A 109 -15.24 -19.75 -7.38
CA ASP A 109 -15.21 -20.91 -8.30
C ASP A 109 -13.78 -21.47 -8.45
N SER A 110 -13.28 -22.09 -7.38
CA SER A 110 -11.98 -22.73 -7.31
C SER A 110 -11.91 -23.62 -6.06
N PRO A 111 -11.19 -24.76 -6.12
CA PRO A 111 -10.90 -25.55 -4.93
C PRO A 111 -9.86 -24.89 -4.00
N LEU A 112 -9.24 -23.78 -4.43
CA LEU A 112 -8.22 -23.09 -3.65
C LEU A 112 -8.87 -22.23 -2.55
N PRO A 113 -8.23 -22.14 -1.37
CA PRO A 113 -8.65 -21.21 -0.35
C PRO A 113 -8.76 -19.79 -0.92
N THR A 114 -9.89 -19.14 -0.70
CA THR A 114 -10.20 -17.85 -1.30
C THR A 114 -10.71 -16.88 -0.25
N ILE A 115 -10.20 -15.65 -0.29
CA ILE A 115 -10.58 -14.53 0.57
C ILE A 115 -11.08 -13.40 -0.32
N LEU A 116 -12.30 -12.93 -0.11
CA LEU A 116 -12.83 -11.71 -0.70
C LEU A 116 -12.96 -10.69 0.44
N ALA A 117 -12.37 -9.51 0.31
CA ALA A 117 -12.44 -8.50 1.36
C ALA A 117 -12.52 -7.10 0.78
N SER A 118 -13.11 -6.18 1.56
CA SER A 118 -13.31 -4.75 1.35
C SER A 118 -14.81 -4.39 1.48
N ASP A 119 -15.26 -3.32 0.82
CA ASP A 119 -16.59 -2.73 1.02
C ASP A 119 -17.65 -3.47 0.19
N PHE A 120 -18.43 -4.29 0.90
CA PHE A 120 -19.56 -5.03 0.31
C PHE A 120 -20.86 -4.22 0.33
N ASN A 121 -20.93 -3.07 1.00
CA ASN A 121 -22.17 -2.32 1.23
C ASN A 121 -23.36 -3.23 1.63
N ALA A 122 -23.09 -4.28 2.42
CA ALA A 122 -24.04 -5.29 2.84
C ALA A 122 -24.07 -5.37 4.37
N LYS A 123 -25.27 -5.36 4.95
CA LYS A 123 -25.48 -5.20 6.39
C LYS A 123 -26.22 -6.41 6.94
N HIS A 124 -25.63 -7.10 7.90
CA HIS A 124 -26.29 -8.16 8.64
C HIS A 124 -25.72 -8.24 10.06
N THR A 125 -26.58 -8.53 11.02
CA THR A 125 -26.19 -8.72 12.43
C THR A 125 -25.25 -9.91 12.64
N ALA A 126 -25.12 -10.81 11.65
CA ALA A 126 -24.21 -11.96 11.68
C ALA A 126 -22.73 -11.54 11.57
N TRP A 127 -22.47 -10.35 11.03
CA TRP A 127 -21.15 -9.73 10.99
C TRP A 127 -21.15 -8.38 11.72
N ASN A 128 -21.92 -8.30 12.81
CA ASN A 128 -21.96 -7.16 13.73
C ASN A 128 -22.45 -5.83 13.15
N SER A 129 -23.16 -5.85 12.01
CA SER A 129 -23.88 -4.68 11.54
C SER A 129 -25.12 -4.42 12.42
N ASN A 130 -25.51 -3.15 12.55
CA ASN A 130 -26.66 -2.75 13.37
C ASN A 130 -28.01 -3.20 12.79
N ILE A 131 -28.07 -3.42 11.48
CA ILE A 131 -29.31 -3.75 10.76
C ILE A 131 -29.10 -4.88 9.76
N VAL A 132 -30.20 -5.46 9.32
CA VAL A 132 -30.21 -6.44 8.23
C VAL A 132 -30.71 -5.75 6.96
N SER A 133 -29.83 -5.58 5.97
CA SER A 133 -30.20 -5.12 4.62
C SER A 133 -30.64 -6.30 3.74
N PRO A 134 -31.38 -6.06 2.65
CA PRO A 134 -31.73 -7.10 1.68
C PRO A 134 -30.52 -7.82 1.08
N ASP A 135 -29.41 -7.10 0.86
CA ASP A 135 -28.18 -7.69 0.34
C ASP A 135 -27.43 -8.47 1.42
N GLY A 136 -27.42 -8.00 2.67
CA GLY A 136 -26.83 -8.77 3.77
C GLY A 136 -27.60 -10.07 4.04
N ARG A 137 -28.93 -10.03 4.03
CA ARG A 137 -29.75 -11.25 4.12
C ARG A 137 -29.43 -12.22 2.98
N ARG A 138 -29.40 -11.72 1.74
CA ARG A 138 -29.11 -12.56 0.57
C ARG A 138 -27.72 -13.20 0.66
N LEU A 139 -26.71 -12.42 1.06
CA LEU A 139 -25.35 -12.92 1.17
C LEU A 139 -25.22 -14.00 2.24
N LEU A 140 -25.88 -13.83 3.39
CA LEU A 140 -25.89 -14.84 4.46
C LEU A 140 -26.67 -16.10 4.03
N ASP A 141 -27.88 -15.95 3.50
CA ASP A 141 -28.69 -17.07 3.03
C ASP A 141 -27.97 -17.90 1.95
N ASP A 142 -27.14 -17.25 1.14
CA ASP A 142 -26.33 -17.89 0.11
C ASP A 142 -25.06 -18.55 0.68
N ALA A 143 -24.42 -17.92 1.68
CA ALA A 143 -23.29 -18.47 2.43
C ALA A 143 -23.66 -19.81 3.08
N ASP A 144 -24.80 -19.84 3.78
CA ASP A 144 -25.31 -21.04 4.47
C ASP A 144 -25.59 -22.20 3.49
N ARG A 145 -25.97 -21.90 2.24
CA ARG A 145 -26.26 -22.92 1.22
C ARG A 145 -25.03 -23.45 0.51
N HIS A 146 -23.98 -22.64 0.38
CA HIS A 146 -22.80 -22.96 -0.42
C HIS A 146 -21.53 -23.19 0.42
N GLY A 147 -21.62 -23.08 1.74
CA GLY A 147 -20.56 -23.49 2.66
C GLY A 147 -19.36 -22.53 2.69
N TYR A 148 -19.56 -21.25 2.42
CA TYR A 148 -18.57 -20.20 2.65
C TYR A 148 -18.97 -19.34 3.86
N GLU A 149 -18.02 -18.61 4.43
CA GLU A 149 -18.25 -17.80 5.64
C GLU A 149 -18.22 -16.31 5.32
N VAL A 150 -18.97 -15.52 6.10
CA VAL A 150 -18.95 -14.05 6.06
C VAL A 150 -18.61 -13.52 7.44
N LEU A 151 -17.54 -12.74 7.53
CA LEU A 151 -16.95 -12.26 8.77
C LEU A 151 -16.94 -10.73 8.76
N GLY A 152 -17.23 -10.13 9.90
CA GLY A 152 -17.06 -8.70 10.13
C GLY A 152 -16.38 -8.44 11.47
N PRO A 153 -15.69 -7.30 11.61
CA PRO A 153 -15.13 -6.90 12.90
C PRO A 153 -16.21 -6.66 13.96
N GLU A 154 -15.82 -6.62 15.22
CA GLU A 154 -16.75 -6.40 16.35
C GLU A 154 -17.25 -4.95 16.46
N VAL A 155 -16.63 -4.03 15.72
CA VAL A 155 -16.87 -2.58 15.81
C VAL A 155 -17.10 -1.97 14.43
N PRO A 156 -17.86 -0.86 14.33
CA PRO A 156 -18.14 -0.20 13.07
C PRO A 156 -16.91 0.11 12.21
N THR A 157 -17.03 -0.12 10.90
CA THR A 157 -15.99 0.19 9.92
C THR A 157 -16.30 1.47 9.15
N HIS A 158 -17.58 1.81 8.99
CA HIS A 158 -18.04 3.02 8.32
C HIS A 158 -18.65 4.01 9.31
N TYR A 159 -18.21 5.25 9.25
CA TYR A 159 -18.70 6.37 10.05
C TYR A 159 -19.27 7.45 9.13
N PRO A 160 -20.56 7.38 8.79
CA PRO A 160 -21.18 8.30 7.85
C PRO A 160 -20.99 9.77 8.24
N TYR A 161 -20.82 10.61 7.23
CA TYR A 161 -20.75 12.05 7.41
C TYR A 161 -22.07 12.71 7.82
N CYS A 162 -23.20 12.03 7.59
CA CYS A 162 -24.54 12.46 7.94
C CYS A 162 -24.85 12.03 9.38
N ALA A 163 -25.11 13.00 10.28
CA ALA A 163 -25.38 12.71 11.69
C ALA A 163 -26.65 11.86 11.92
N ALA A 164 -27.55 11.78 10.94
CA ALA A 164 -28.72 10.91 11.00
C ALA A 164 -28.40 9.43 10.71
N HIS A 165 -27.21 9.13 10.17
CA HIS A 165 -26.79 7.78 9.86
C HIS A 165 -25.85 7.27 10.95
N MET A 166 -26.15 6.10 11.48
CA MET A 166 -25.34 5.47 12.53
C MET A 166 -24.10 4.81 11.91
N PRO A 167 -22.94 4.84 12.61
CA PRO A 167 -21.78 4.04 12.24
C PRO A 167 -22.12 2.56 12.17
N ASP A 168 -21.59 1.84 11.19
CA ASP A 168 -21.99 0.45 10.89
C ASP A 168 -20.84 -0.40 10.34
N VAL A 169 -21.04 -1.71 10.24
CA VAL A 169 -20.10 -2.66 9.65
C VAL A 169 -20.52 -2.98 8.22
N ILE A 170 -19.71 -2.55 7.24
CA ILE A 170 -19.92 -2.84 5.81
C ILE A 170 -18.63 -3.28 5.09
N ASP A 171 -17.47 -3.09 5.72
CA ASP A 171 -16.20 -3.64 5.29
C ASP A 171 -16.05 -5.04 5.90
N ILE A 172 -16.39 -6.06 5.12
CA ILE A 172 -16.50 -7.45 5.57
C ILE A 172 -15.56 -8.35 4.77
N VAL A 173 -15.41 -9.59 5.25
CA VAL A 173 -14.60 -10.61 4.60
C VAL A 173 -15.45 -11.84 4.33
N VAL A 174 -15.43 -12.30 3.08
CA VAL A 174 -15.96 -13.60 2.67
C VAL A 174 -14.80 -14.58 2.54
N THR A 175 -14.91 -15.76 3.13
CA THR A 175 -13.85 -16.78 3.04
C THR A 175 -14.41 -18.14 2.64
N SER A 176 -13.64 -18.88 1.85
CA SER A 176 -13.94 -20.26 1.47
C SER A 176 -12.66 -21.09 1.49
N GLY A 177 -12.74 -22.32 1.98
CA GLY A 177 -11.61 -23.27 1.96
C GLY A 177 -10.43 -22.94 2.87
N LEU A 178 -10.56 -21.97 3.81
CA LEU A 178 -9.53 -21.73 4.82
C LEU A 178 -9.58 -22.81 5.90
N ALA A 179 -8.42 -23.33 6.30
CA ALA A 179 -8.32 -24.34 7.36
C ALA A 179 -8.65 -23.79 8.76
N VAL A 180 -8.40 -22.49 8.98
CA VAL A 180 -8.63 -21.80 10.25
C VAL A 180 -9.24 -20.44 9.96
N ALA A 181 -10.30 -20.10 10.69
CA ALA A 181 -10.94 -18.80 10.59
C ALA A 181 -9.94 -17.66 10.92
N PRO A 182 -9.89 -16.60 10.10
CA PRO A 182 -9.06 -15.42 10.39
C PRO A 182 -9.61 -14.64 11.60
N SER A 183 -8.75 -13.82 12.21
CA SER A 183 -9.19 -12.76 13.14
C SER A 183 -9.28 -11.41 12.42
N LEU A 184 -10.25 -10.59 12.83
CA LEU A 184 -10.49 -9.26 12.27
C LEU A 184 -10.40 -8.21 13.36
N ASP A 185 -9.55 -7.20 13.15
CA ASP A 185 -9.44 -6.03 14.01
C ASP A 185 -9.70 -4.75 13.21
N VAL A 186 -10.18 -3.69 13.87
CA VAL A 186 -10.32 -2.36 13.24
C VAL A 186 -9.14 -1.47 13.62
N LEU A 187 -8.51 -0.91 12.60
CA LEU A 187 -7.36 -0.04 12.72
C LEU A 187 -7.83 1.42 12.78
N TYR A 188 -7.99 1.92 14.00
CA TYR A 188 -8.44 3.28 14.25
C TYR A 188 -7.44 4.35 13.81
N ASP A 189 -7.95 5.41 13.18
CA ASP A 189 -7.23 6.66 12.85
C ASP A 189 -6.05 6.50 11.88
N HIS A 190 -6.02 5.40 11.15
CA HIS A 190 -5.02 5.15 10.13
C HIS A 190 -5.40 5.81 8.80
N LEU A 191 -6.68 5.86 8.44
CA LEU A 191 -7.17 6.43 7.18
C LEU A 191 -7.70 7.88 7.32
N ILE A 192 -7.86 8.56 6.19
CA ILE A 192 -8.47 9.91 6.07
C ILE A 192 -9.90 9.82 5.46
N SER A 193 -10.43 8.60 5.36
CA SER A 193 -11.78 8.29 4.87
C SER A 193 -12.82 8.30 6.01
N ASP A 194 -14.11 8.28 5.67
CA ASP A 194 -15.21 7.89 6.57
C ASP A 194 -15.18 6.40 6.93
N HIS A 195 -14.37 5.60 6.25
CA HIS A 195 -14.06 4.22 6.60
C HIS A 195 -12.85 4.09 7.54
N GLN A 196 -12.82 2.99 8.28
CA GLN A 196 -11.67 2.48 9.02
C GLN A 196 -11.11 1.24 8.33
N ALA A 197 -9.80 1.08 8.39
CA ALA A 197 -9.16 -0.10 7.82
C ALA A 197 -9.46 -1.33 8.70
N VAL A 198 -9.74 -2.46 8.06
CA VAL A 198 -9.88 -3.75 8.73
C VAL A 198 -8.58 -4.53 8.55
N LEU A 199 -7.99 -4.96 9.66
CA LEU A 199 -6.85 -5.86 9.68
C LEU A 199 -7.35 -7.30 9.77
N LEU A 200 -7.22 -8.04 8.67
CA LEU A 200 -7.40 -9.48 8.67
C LEU A 200 -6.07 -10.16 9.00
N THR A 201 -6.06 -11.03 10.01
CA THR A 201 -4.87 -11.80 10.40
C THR A 201 -5.12 -13.29 10.23
N LEU A 202 -4.27 -13.94 9.43
CA LEU A 202 -4.19 -15.40 9.33
C LEU A 202 -3.12 -15.91 10.31
N LYS A 203 -3.35 -17.08 10.92
CA LYS A 203 -2.38 -17.72 11.84
C LYS A 203 -1.17 -18.36 11.14
N THR A 204 -0.93 -17.97 9.90
CA THR A 204 0.01 -18.57 8.95
C THR A 204 0.77 -17.45 8.25
N THR A 205 1.96 -17.75 7.73
CA THR A 205 2.77 -16.75 7.02
C THR A 205 2.82 -17.03 5.52
N PRO A 206 2.80 -15.98 4.67
CA PRO A 206 3.02 -16.17 3.25
C PRO A 206 4.45 -16.63 2.99
N MET A 207 4.64 -17.36 1.89
CA MET A 207 5.98 -17.62 1.37
C MET A 207 6.64 -16.32 0.96
N THR A 208 7.91 -16.21 1.33
CA THR A 208 8.72 -15.07 0.95
C THR A 208 10.00 -15.47 0.26
N ILE A 209 10.48 -14.59 -0.61
CA ILE A 209 11.80 -14.65 -1.22
C ILE A 209 12.74 -13.67 -0.51
N SER A 210 14.02 -14.03 -0.43
CA SER A 210 15.05 -13.09 -0.05
C SER A 210 15.18 -12.05 -1.15
N LEU A 211 14.84 -10.80 -0.83
CA LEU A 211 15.11 -9.70 -1.74
C LEU A 211 16.63 -9.52 -1.86
N PRO A 212 17.14 -9.18 -3.06
CA PRO A 212 18.54 -8.81 -3.23
C PRO A 212 18.92 -7.73 -2.22
N SER A 213 20.13 -7.82 -1.69
CA SER A 213 20.69 -6.73 -0.88
C SER A 213 20.56 -5.42 -1.66
N PRO A 214 20.09 -4.34 -1.02
CA PRO A 214 20.05 -3.03 -1.68
C PRO A 214 21.42 -2.75 -2.28
N LYS A 215 21.47 -2.31 -3.53
CA LYS A 215 22.75 -1.85 -4.11
C LYS A 215 23.28 -0.75 -3.21
N HIS A 216 24.52 -0.90 -2.75
CA HIS A 216 25.21 0.15 -2.04
C HIS A 216 25.22 1.41 -2.91
N ARG A 217 24.90 2.54 -2.30
CA ARG A 217 25.03 3.83 -2.97
C ARG A 217 26.49 4.24 -2.81
N GLN A 218 27.12 4.61 -3.91
CA GLN A 218 28.54 4.98 -3.88
C GLN A 218 28.68 6.46 -3.60
N ASP A 219 29.53 6.81 -2.64
CA ASP A 219 30.06 8.16 -2.51
C ASP A 219 31.13 8.36 -3.60
N TRP A 220 30.71 8.99 -4.70
CA TRP A 220 31.58 9.22 -5.84
C TRP A 220 32.77 10.14 -5.54
N ARG A 221 32.69 10.97 -4.48
CA ARG A 221 33.82 11.79 -4.05
C ARG A 221 34.89 10.91 -3.40
N ILE A 222 34.51 10.07 -2.44
CA ILE A 222 35.43 9.09 -1.83
C ILE A 222 36.00 8.15 -2.90
N PHE A 223 35.16 7.71 -3.84
CA PHE A 223 35.61 6.90 -4.96
C PHE A 223 36.66 7.63 -5.80
N ALA A 224 36.41 8.89 -6.17
CA ALA A 224 37.32 9.69 -6.99
C ALA A 224 38.64 9.98 -6.25
N GLU A 225 38.58 10.32 -4.95
CA GLU A 225 39.75 10.51 -4.09
C GLU A 225 40.59 9.24 -4.02
N HIS A 226 39.97 8.09 -3.73
CA HIS A 226 40.69 6.81 -3.68
C HIS A 226 41.30 6.43 -5.03
N MET A 227 40.59 6.67 -6.14
CA MET A 227 41.14 6.45 -7.49
C MET A 227 42.32 7.37 -7.77
N ALA A 228 42.27 8.64 -7.37
CA ALA A 228 43.36 9.58 -7.57
C ALA A 228 44.61 9.20 -6.76
N GLU A 229 44.44 8.74 -5.52
CA GLU A 229 45.53 8.37 -4.61
C GLU A 229 46.18 7.03 -4.95
N ASN A 230 45.41 6.07 -5.46
CA ASN A 230 45.84 4.67 -5.57
C ASN A 230 45.98 4.15 -7.01
N SER A 231 45.76 5.00 -8.02
CA SER A 231 45.98 4.60 -9.42
C SER A 231 47.47 4.58 -9.77
N LEU A 232 48.01 3.41 -10.07
CA LEU A 232 49.37 3.29 -10.58
C LEU A 232 49.49 3.90 -11.98
N SER A 233 50.49 4.79 -12.14
CA SER A 233 50.92 5.30 -13.44
C SER A 233 52.40 5.03 -13.63
N PHE A 234 52.74 4.20 -14.63
CA PHE A 234 54.12 3.97 -15.05
C PHE A 234 54.19 3.70 -16.56
N ARG A 235 55.38 3.88 -17.13
CA ARG A 235 55.62 3.75 -18.58
C ARG A 235 55.46 2.30 -19.03
N VAL A 236 54.65 2.08 -20.06
CA VAL A 236 54.40 0.74 -20.62
C VAL A 236 55.48 0.39 -21.65
N GLU A 237 56.41 -0.47 -21.25
CA GLU A 237 57.53 -0.89 -22.11
C GLU A 237 57.42 -2.37 -22.57
N SER A 238 56.42 -3.10 -22.10
CA SER A 238 56.25 -4.53 -22.41
C SER A 238 54.79 -4.98 -22.27
N PRO A 239 54.40 -6.11 -22.88
CA PRO A 239 53.08 -6.72 -22.67
C PRO A 239 52.81 -7.04 -21.20
N ALA A 240 53.81 -7.51 -20.46
CA ALA A 240 53.68 -7.78 -19.02
C ALA A 240 53.34 -6.53 -18.20
N ASN A 241 53.78 -5.34 -18.64
CA ASN A 241 53.40 -4.07 -18.02
C ASN A 241 51.91 -3.74 -18.22
N VAL A 242 51.32 -4.14 -19.35
CA VAL A 242 49.88 -3.99 -19.63
C VAL A 242 49.06 -4.87 -18.70
N ASP A 243 49.42 -6.15 -18.56
CA ASP A 243 48.72 -7.09 -17.67
C ASP A 243 48.78 -6.62 -16.22
N ARG A 244 49.94 -6.08 -15.80
CA ARG A 244 50.14 -5.54 -14.47
C ARG A 244 49.30 -4.28 -14.22
N LEU A 245 49.18 -3.40 -15.21
CA LEU A 245 48.28 -2.24 -15.14
C LEU A 245 46.81 -2.66 -15.07
N ALA A 246 46.38 -3.62 -15.89
CA ALA A 246 45.00 -4.11 -15.89
C ALA A 246 44.63 -4.76 -14.55
N THR A 247 45.54 -5.55 -13.99
CA THR A 247 45.36 -6.20 -12.68
C THR A 247 45.28 -5.15 -11.57
N ASN A 248 46.18 -4.16 -11.58
CA ASN A 248 46.19 -3.10 -10.58
C ASN A 248 44.94 -2.22 -10.67
N LEU A 249 44.57 -1.77 -11.87
CA LEU A 249 43.36 -0.99 -12.09
C LEU A 249 42.12 -1.74 -11.59
N SER A 250 42.01 -3.03 -11.89
CA SER A 250 40.89 -3.87 -11.41
C SER A 250 40.84 -3.95 -9.89
N ALA A 251 42.01 -4.09 -9.23
CA ALA A 251 42.12 -4.10 -7.77
C ALA A 251 41.78 -2.73 -7.16
N THR A 252 42.31 -1.64 -7.72
CA THR A 252 42.06 -0.27 -7.26
C THR A 252 40.60 0.11 -7.40
N VAL A 253 39.96 -0.21 -8.53
CA VAL A 253 38.51 0.01 -8.72
C VAL A 253 37.70 -0.79 -7.71
N SER A 254 38.04 -2.06 -7.49
CA SER A 254 37.33 -2.91 -6.52
C SER A 254 37.45 -2.38 -5.09
N ASN A 255 38.62 -1.91 -4.70
CA ASN A 255 38.86 -1.30 -3.39
C ASN A 255 38.16 0.05 -3.24
N ALA A 256 38.24 0.92 -4.26
CA ALA A 256 37.54 2.19 -4.29
C ALA A 256 36.03 2.00 -4.15
N LEU A 257 35.44 1.00 -4.83
CA LEU A 257 34.03 0.66 -4.67
C LEU A 257 33.69 0.17 -3.25
N ARG A 258 34.57 -0.62 -2.63
CA ARG A 258 34.36 -1.11 -1.26
C ARG A 258 34.41 0.02 -0.23
N GLU A 259 35.33 0.97 -0.39
CA GLU A 259 35.52 2.08 0.56
C GLU A 259 34.50 3.21 0.38
N SER A 260 34.11 3.49 -0.86
CA SER A 260 33.04 4.45 -1.17
C SER A 260 31.62 3.93 -0.91
N SER A 261 31.50 2.67 -0.48
CA SER A 261 30.21 2.03 -0.24
C SER A 261 29.52 2.62 0.99
N LEU A 262 28.43 3.36 0.77
CA LEU A 262 27.58 3.81 1.86
C LEU A 262 26.72 2.66 2.38
N ASP A 263 26.60 2.55 3.70
CA ASP A 263 25.73 1.57 4.33
C ASP A 263 24.28 1.71 3.84
N ALA A 264 23.65 0.57 3.54
CA ALA A 264 22.24 0.52 3.17
C ALA A 264 21.32 1.12 4.26
N ALA A 265 21.80 1.21 5.50
CA ALA A 265 21.09 1.79 6.64
C ALA A 265 21.16 3.33 6.68
N SER A 266 22.29 3.95 6.31
CA SER A 266 22.43 5.41 6.26
C SER A 266 21.66 6.03 5.09
N THR A 267 21.53 5.28 3.99
CA THR A 267 20.86 5.67 2.75
C THR A 267 19.33 5.48 2.76
N ARG A 268 18.79 4.85 3.81
CA ARG A 268 17.35 4.53 3.97
C ARG A 268 16.60 5.41 4.96
N ARG A 269 17.16 6.53 5.40
CA ARG A 269 16.36 7.52 6.12
C ARG A 269 15.39 8.14 5.12
N GLN A 270 14.19 7.57 5.01
CA GLN A 270 13.05 8.32 4.48
C GLN A 270 13.04 9.66 5.21
N PRO A 271 12.92 10.78 4.49
CA PRO A 271 12.83 12.07 5.13
C PRO A 271 11.68 12.00 6.14
N GLN A 272 12.02 12.11 7.42
CA GLN A 272 10.98 12.16 8.44
C GLN A 272 10.16 13.41 8.17
N LEU A 273 8.84 13.26 8.19
CA LEU A 273 7.94 14.41 8.10
C LEU A 273 8.37 15.44 9.14
N PRO A 274 8.44 16.74 8.79
CA PRO A 274 8.73 17.78 9.76
C PRO A 274 7.87 17.64 11.01
N ALA A 275 8.46 17.89 12.19
CA ALA A 275 7.79 17.69 13.48
C ALA A 275 6.42 18.41 13.57
N TYR A 276 6.28 19.57 12.92
CA TYR A 276 5.02 20.29 12.88
C TYR A 276 3.92 19.54 12.11
N ILE A 277 4.24 18.85 11.01
CA ILE A 277 3.27 18.03 10.27
C ILE A 277 2.89 16.81 11.11
N GLN A 278 3.86 16.20 11.80
CA GLN A 278 3.58 15.07 12.70
C GLN A 278 2.59 15.47 13.81
N ALA A 279 2.83 16.63 14.45
CA ALA A 279 1.92 17.18 15.46
C ALA A 279 0.51 17.46 14.90
N MET A 280 0.41 18.00 13.68
CA MET A 280 -0.88 18.21 13.02
C MET A 280 -1.62 16.90 12.73
N ILE A 281 -0.89 15.85 12.30
CA ILE A 281 -1.45 14.51 12.11
C ILE A 281 -1.98 13.96 13.45
N GLU A 282 -1.23 14.10 14.53
CA GLU A 282 -1.66 13.65 15.87
C GLU A 282 -2.90 14.41 16.36
N GLU A 283 -2.94 15.74 16.21
CA GLU A 283 -4.10 16.55 16.56
C GLU A 283 -5.33 16.15 15.76
N LYS A 284 -5.18 15.93 14.44
CA LYS A 284 -6.25 15.45 13.57
C LYS A 284 -6.77 14.09 14.02
N ARG A 285 -5.88 13.14 14.36
CA ARG A 285 -6.27 11.82 14.89
C ARG A 285 -7.08 11.97 16.18
N LYS A 286 -6.66 12.86 17.09
CA LYS A 286 -7.41 13.14 18.33
C LYS A 286 -8.80 13.71 18.07
N LEU A 287 -8.92 14.68 17.17
CA LEU A 287 -10.22 15.25 16.78
C LEU A 287 -11.12 14.22 16.10
N ARG A 288 -10.56 13.31 15.31
CA ARG A 288 -11.31 12.23 14.66
C ARG A 288 -11.88 11.25 15.68
N ARG A 289 -11.08 10.78 16.65
CA ARG A 289 -11.57 9.95 17.77
C ARG A 289 -12.74 10.60 18.49
N GLN A 290 -12.61 11.89 18.80
CA GLN A 290 -13.66 12.62 19.48
C GLN A 290 -14.92 12.76 18.62
N TRP A 291 -14.79 13.04 17.33
CA TRP A 291 -15.92 13.05 16.40
C TRP A 291 -16.58 11.67 16.26
N GLN A 292 -15.80 10.60 16.17
CA GLN A 292 -16.33 9.23 16.07
C GLN A 292 -17.14 8.84 17.31
N ASN A 293 -16.67 9.26 18.49
CA ASN A 293 -17.34 8.99 19.76
C ASN A 293 -18.58 9.87 19.99
N LEU A 294 -18.53 11.15 19.60
CA LEU A 294 -19.56 12.14 19.94
C LEU A 294 -20.52 12.46 18.79
N GLN A 295 -20.18 12.08 17.54
CA GLN A 295 -20.91 12.37 16.30
C GLN A 295 -21.36 13.85 16.17
N CYS A 296 -20.58 14.76 16.75
CA CYS A 296 -20.95 16.18 16.87
C CYS A 296 -20.50 16.98 15.63
N PRO A 297 -21.40 17.75 14.98
CA PRO A 297 -21.06 18.57 13.80
C PRO A 297 -19.92 19.57 14.04
N THR A 298 -19.86 20.19 15.22
CA THR A 298 -18.81 21.15 15.58
C THR A 298 -17.42 20.49 15.57
N MET A 299 -17.34 19.21 15.97
CA MET A 299 -16.08 18.47 15.94
C MET A 299 -15.65 18.11 14.52
N LYS A 300 -16.61 17.83 13.64
CA LYS A 300 -16.35 17.62 12.21
C LYS A 300 -15.82 18.88 11.53
N THR A 301 -16.42 20.04 11.80
CA THR A 301 -15.91 21.32 11.30
C THR A 301 -14.47 21.57 11.77
N ARG A 302 -14.20 21.26 13.05
CA ARG A 302 -12.85 21.34 13.61
C ARG A 302 -11.88 20.32 13.01
N LEU A 303 -12.34 19.14 12.58
CA LEU A 303 -11.52 18.11 11.93
C LEU A 303 -11.12 18.48 10.49
N ASN A 304 -12.00 19.18 9.75
CA ASN A 304 -11.77 19.55 8.36
C ASN A 304 -10.60 20.55 8.21
N ALA A 305 -10.47 21.50 9.14
CA ALA A 305 -9.43 22.53 9.07
C ALA A 305 -7.99 21.94 9.14
N PRO A 306 -7.65 21.07 10.10
CA PRO A 306 -6.39 20.33 10.09
C PRO A 306 -6.19 19.46 8.85
N ALA A 307 -7.25 18.85 8.30
CA ALA A 307 -7.12 18.00 7.12
C ALA A 307 -6.64 18.78 5.87
N ALA A 308 -7.23 19.96 5.62
CA ALA A 308 -6.78 20.85 4.56
C ALA A 308 -5.35 21.36 4.82
N LYS A 309 -5.07 21.84 6.04
CA LYS A 309 -3.74 22.33 6.40
C LYS A 309 -2.64 21.28 6.28
N ILE A 310 -2.93 20.02 6.61
CA ILE A 310 -1.96 18.92 6.43
C ILE A 310 -1.73 18.68 4.93
N SER A 311 -2.76 18.73 4.10
CA SER A 311 -2.60 18.58 2.64
C SER A 311 -1.70 19.67 2.08
N ASP A 312 -2.00 20.94 2.38
CA ASP A 312 -1.21 22.09 1.92
C ASP A 312 0.23 22.02 2.44
N ALA A 313 0.42 21.66 3.72
CA ALA A 313 1.75 21.51 4.30
C ALA A 313 2.56 20.38 3.65
N LEU A 314 1.92 19.27 3.29
CA LEU A 314 2.58 18.16 2.59
C LEU A 314 2.97 18.56 1.16
N GLU A 315 2.13 19.31 0.46
CA GLU A 315 2.46 19.87 -0.86
C GLU A 315 3.62 20.86 -0.76
N THR A 316 3.57 21.79 0.20
CA THR A 316 4.65 22.76 0.45
C THR A 316 5.97 22.07 0.73
N VAL A 317 6.00 21.05 1.61
CA VAL A 317 7.23 20.30 1.92
C VAL A 317 7.73 19.50 0.72
N ALA A 318 6.83 18.95 -0.10
CA ALA A 318 7.23 18.28 -1.33
C ALA A 318 7.89 19.28 -2.29
N ASP A 319 7.28 20.44 -2.50
CA ASP A 319 7.78 21.49 -3.38
C ASP A 319 9.10 22.08 -2.87
N GLU A 320 9.22 22.39 -1.59
CA GLU A 320 10.47 22.84 -0.96
C GLU A 320 11.57 21.79 -1.09
N SER A 321 11.26 20.51 -0.84
CA SER A 321 12.21 19.42 -1.01
C SER A 321 12.68 19.28 -2.46
N TRP A 322 11.80 19.51 -3.44
CA TRP A 322 12.15 19.52 -4.86
C TRP A 322 13.03 20.72 -5.21
N HIS A 323 12.67 21.93 -4.79
CA HIS A 323 13.47 23.14 -5.03
C HIS A 323 14.85 23.02 -4.38
N SER A 324 14.94 22.61 -3.12
CA SER A 324 16.23 22.38 -2.45
C SER A 324 17.05 21.25 -3.09
N ALA A 325 16.43 20.27 -3.76
CA ALA A 325 17.16 19.26 -4.52
C ALA A 325 17.70 19.83 -5.85
N ILE A 326 16.94 20.70 -6.51
CA ILE A 326 17.36 21.40 -7.73
C ILE A 326 18.49 22.40 -7.42
N GLU A 327 18.36 23.20 -6.36
CA GLU A 327 19.39 24.17 -5.95
C GLU A 327 20.69 23.47 -5.60
N ARG A 328 20.65 22.36 -4.83
CA ARG A 328 21.84 21.54 -4.56
C ARG A 328 22.48 20.95 -5.82
N ALA A 329 21.67 20.60 -6.82
CA ALA A 329 22.17 20.08 -8.10
C ALA A 329 22.63 21.19 -9.07
N GLY A 330 22.24 22.45 -8.82
CA GLY A 330 22.58 23.61 -9.66
C GLY A 330 24.01 24.10 -9.47
N ASP A 331 24.65 23.78 -8.33
CA ASP A 331 26.03 24.17 -8.03
C ASP A 331 27.09 23.24 -8.67
N ASP A 332 26.69 22.06 -9.20
CA ASP A 332 27.57 21.14 -9.94
C ASP A 332 26.76 20.36 -11.00
N TRP A 333 26.96 20.72 -12.27
CA TRP A 333 26.28 20.14 -13.44
C TRP A 333 26.39 18.60 -13.54
N SER A 334 27.37 17.99 -12.86
CA SER A 334 27.53 16.54 -12.82
C SER A 334 26.50 15.80 -11.97
N GLU A 335 25.83 16.47 -11.01
CA GLU A 335 24.83 15.85 -10.12
C GLU A 335 23.42 15.78 -10.71
N MET A 336 23.08 16.62 -11.70
CA MET A 336 21.75 16.64 -12.34
C MET A 336 21.35 15.28 -12.95
N HIS A 337 22.31 14.50 -13.46
CA HIS A 337 22.03 13.18 -14.04
C HIS A 337 21.46 12.17 -13.02
N ARG A 338 21.65 12.40 -11.71
CA ARG A 338 21.12 11.53 -10.64
C ARG A 338 19.64 11.76 -10.35
N LEU A 339 19.04 12.86 -10.82
CA LEU A 339 17.61 13.17 -10.62
C LEU A 339 16.70 12.53 -11.68
N CYS A 340 17.28 12.05 -12.79
CA CYS A 340 16.54 11.53 -13.95
C CYS A 340 16.50 9.99 -14.06
N CYS A 341 17.00 9.24 -13.07
CA CYS A 341 17.03 7.76 -13.08
C CYS A 341 16.18 7.13 -11.97
#